data_AF-A0A658QWH4-F1
#
_entry.id   AF-A0A658QWH4-F1
#
_cell.length_a   1.000
_cell.length_b   1.000
_cell.length_c   1.000
_cell.angle_alpha   90.00
_cell.angle_beta   90.00
_cell.angle_gamma   90.00
#
_symmetry.space_group_name_H-M   'P 1'
#
loop_
_entity.id
_entity.type
_entity.pdbx_description
1 polymer ?
#
loop_
_entity_poly.entity_id
_entity_poly.type
_entity_poly.pdbx_seq_one_letter_code
_entity_poly.pdbx_strand_id
1 'polypeptide(L)'
;METELSQRLAKALRRCASHRQLLTYQRFHSLCDKGVPLVQRYAALESAVQTLGDLHDIDYGVLLALDSGLPGTEFFQRYLRYRHNEYVMSMGDPKYQRQTLARKKALVARERARVYAHARGTEERRAKTVMAA
;
A
#
# COMPACT_ATOMS: atom_id res chain seq x y z
N MET A 1 -10.89 -18.52 -0.66
CA MET A 1 -11.03 -17.56 0.46
C MET A 1 -9.97 -16.46 0.40
N GLU A 2 -8.68 -16.79 0.40
CA GLU A 2 -7.59 -15.79 0.32
C GLU A 2 -7.69 -14.89 -0.93
N THR A 3 -7.99 -15.47 -2.09
CA THR A 3 -8.16 -14.72 -3.36
C THR A 3 -9.34 -13.75 -3.36
N GLU A 4 -10.43 -14.07 -2.65
CA GLU A 4 -11.59 -13.17 -2.58
C GLU A 4 -11.31 -11.99 -1.64
N LEU A 5 -10.67 -12.28 -0.49
CA LEU A 5 -10.25 -11.24 0.44
C LEU A 5 -9.22 -10.30 -0.20
N SER A 6 -8.23 -10.84 -0.92
CA SER A 6 -7.23 -10.01 -1.61
C SER A 6 -7.85 -9.13 -2.69
N GLN A 7 -8.81 -9.63 -3.48
CA GLN A 7 -9.56 -8.83 -4.43
C GLN A 7 -10.37 -7.71 -3.76
N ARG A 8 -11.04 -8.01 -2.63
CA ARG A 8 -11.81 -7.04 -1.85
C ARG A 8 -10.90 -5.94 -1.30
N LEU A 9 -9.74 -6.31 -0.76
CA LEU A 9 -8.71 -5.38 -0.29
C LEU A 9 -8.13 -4.54 -1.43
N ALA A 10 -7.84 -5.15 -2.59
CA ALA A 10 -7.34 -4.44 -3.75
C ALA A 10 -8.33 -3.37 -4.24
N LYS A 11 -9.63 -3.70 -4.27
CA LYS A 11 -10.70 -2.75 -4.59
C LYS A 11 -10.78 -1.61 -3.57
N ALA A 12 -10.67 -1.92 -2.28
CA ALA A 12 -10.68 -0.93 -1.21
C ALA A 12 -9.48 0.04 -1.30
N LEU A 13 -8.27 -0.50 -1.52
CA LEU A 13 -7.04 0.29 -1.68
C LEU A 13 -7.09 1.18 -2.92
N ARG A 14 -7.58 0.65 -4.05
CA ARG A 14 -7.74 1.44 -5.28
C ARG A 14 -8.70 2.61 -5.08
N ARG A 15 -9.83 2.37 -4.41
CA ARG A 15 -10.78 3.44 -4.07
C ARG A 15 -10.14 4.48 -3.15
N CYS A 16 -9.38 4.04 -2.14
CA CYS A 16 -8.66 4.97 -1.28
C CYS A 16 -7.68 5.82 -2.11
N ALA A 17 -6.93 5.20 -3.02
CA ALA A 17 -5.98 5.90 -3.87
C ALA A 17 -6.65 6.92 -4.81
N SER A 18 -7.77 6.58 -5.46
CA SER A 18 -8.48 7.48 -6.37
C SER A 18 -9.06 8.70 -5.67
N HIS A 19 -9.45 8.56 -4.40
CA HIS A 19 -10.01 9.64 -3.59
C HIS A 19 -9.00 10.30 -2.65
N ARG A 20 -7.70 9.95 -2.74
CA ARG A 20 -6.64 10.43 -1.82
C ARG A 20 -6.94 10.18 -0.34
N GLN A 21 -7.59 9.06 -0.05
CA GLN A 21 -7.94 8.60 1.29
C GLN A 21 -6.99 7.50 1.78
N LEU A 22 -7.05 7.23 3.09
CA LEU A 22 -6.35 6.13 3.73
C LEU A 22 -7.33 5.00 4.09
N LEU A 23 -6.83 3.77 4.05
CA LEU A 23 -7.52 2.63 4.62
C LEU A 23 -7.13 2.53 6.09
N THR A 24 -8.04 2.87 7.00
CA THR A 24 -7.77 2.77 8.44
C THR A 24 -7.65 1.32 8.89
N TYR A 25 -6.92 1.07 9.97
CA TYR A 25 -6.74 -0.26 10.54
C TYR A 25 -8.08 -0.93 10.91
N GLN A 26 -9.00 -0.18 11.50
CA GLN A 26 -10.35 -0.65 11.79
C GLN A 26 -11.09 -1.07 10.51
N ARG A 27 -11.03 -0.26 9.44
CA ARG A 27 -11.71 -0.56 8.18
C ARG A 27 -11.05 -1.73 7.46
N PHE A 28 -9.73 -1.88 7.55
CA PHE A 28 -9.02 -3.05 7.07
C PHE A 28 -9.57 -4.33 7.73
N HIS A 29 -9.70 -4.34 9.05
CA HIS A 29 -10.24 -5.48 9.77
C HIS A 29 -11.72 -5.73 9.53
N SER A 30 -12.53 -4.70 9.30
CA SER A 30 -13.95 -4.87 8.98
C SER A 30 -14.18 -5.49 7.59
N LEU A 31 -13.17 -5.50 6.70
CA LEU A 31 -13.25 -6.16 5.39
C LEU A 31 -12.99 -7.67 5.47
N CYS A 32 -12.45 -8.14 6.60
CA CYS A 32 -12.15 -9.54 6.88
C CYS A 32 -13.28 -10.20 7.67
N ASP A 33 -13.57 -11.46 7.38
CA ASP A 33 -14.57 -12.22 8.16
C ASP A 33 -14.08 -12.47 9.59
N LYS A 34 -15.02 -12.62 10.53
CA LYS A 34 -14.75 -12.66 11.99
C LYS A 34 -13.82 -13.79 12.45
N GLY A 35 -13.52 -14.78 11.62
CA GLY A 35 -12.61 -15.89 11.93
C GLY A 35 -11.24 -15.85 11.24
N VAL A 36 -10.98 -14.90 10.34
CA VAL A 36 -9.73 -14.89 9.56
C VAL A 36 -8.56 -14.52 10.47
N PRO A 37 -7.53 -15.37 10.63
CA PRO A 37 -6.35 -15.06 11.44
C PRO A 37 -5.58 -13.86 10.89
N LEU A 38 -4.94 -13.09 11.78
CA LEU A 38 -4.21 -11.87 11.42
C LEU A 38 -3.16 -12.10 10.31
N VAL A 39 -2.43 -13.22 10.38
CA VAL A 39 -1.44 -13.62 9.36
C VAL A 39 -2.08 -13.74 7.98
N GLN A 40 -3.24 -14.37 7.87
CA GLN A 40 -3.96 -14.50 6.59
C GLN A 40 -4.49 -13.16 6.08
N ARG A 41 -4.87 -12.24 6.97
CA ARG A 41 -5.28 -10.87 6.57
C ARG A 41 -4.12 -10.12 5.91
N TYR A 42 -2.93 -10.22 6.49
CA TYR A 42 -1.73 -9.58 5.92
C TYR A 42 -1.22 -10.27 4.67
N ALA A 43 -1.32 -11.60 4.58
CA ALA A 43 -1.03 -12.33 3.33
C ALA A 43 -1.97 -11.86 2.20
N ALA A 44 -3.27 -11.78 2.46
CA ALA A 44 -4.24 -11.27 1.49
C ALA A 44 -3.98 -9.80 1.13
N LEU A 45 -3.50 -8.98 2.07
CA LEU A 45 -3.07 -7.60 1.79
C LEU A 45 -1.85 -7.57 0.86
N GLU A 46 -0.85 -8.44 1.09
CA GLU A 46 0.32 -8.55 0.22
C GLU A 46 -0.07 -8.97 -1.20
N SER A 47 -0.91 -10.00 -1.35
CA SER A 47 -1.46 -10.38 -2.66
C SER A 47 -2.25 -9.24 -3.30
N ALA A 48 -3.05 -8.50 -2.52
CA ALA A 48 -3.82 -7.37 -3.03
C ALA A 48 -2.90 -6.29 -3.63
N VAL A 49 -1.82 -5.91 -2.93
CA VAL A 49 -0.92 -4.87 -3.45
C VAL A 49 -0.14 -5.33 -4.68
N GLN A 50 0.25 -6.61 -4.75
CA GLN A 50 0.90 -7.19 -5.93
C GLN A 50 -0.02 -7.16 -7.17
N THR A 51 -1.33 -7.31 -6.99
CA THR A 51 -2.29 -7.20 -8.12
C THR A 51 -2.54 -5.76 -8.59
N LEU A 52 -2.15 -4.75 -7.79
CA LEU A 52 -2.39 -3.34 -8.11
C LEU A 52 -1.22 -2.69 -8.86
N GLY A 53 -0.02 -3.24 -8.76
CA GLY A 53 1.16 -2.77 -9.48
C GLY A 53 2.41 -3.57 -9.10
N ASP A 54 3.49 -3.35 -9.86
CA ASP A 54 4.79 -3.92 -9.54
C ASP A 54 5.37 -3.27 -8.27
N LEU A 55 5.73 -4.09 -7.29
CA LEU A 55 6.28 -3.65 -6.01
C LEU A 55 7.65 -2.97 -6.12
N HIS A 56 8.35 -3.16 -7.24
CA HIS A 56 9.57 -2.41 -7.56
C HIS A 56 9.28 -0.95 -7.92
N ASP A 57 8.05 -0.61 -8.29
CA ASP A 57 7.67 0.74 -8.71
C ASP A 57 6.72 1.40 -7.69
N ILE A 58 5.72 0.64 -7.22
CA ILE A 58 4.60 1.17 -6.45
C ILE A 58 4.04 0.16 -5.44
N ASP A 59 3.75 0.65 -4.22
CA ASP A 59 3.18 -0.16 -3.15
C ASP A 59 1.95 0.51 -2.55
N TYR A 60 0.77 0.03 -2.96
CA TYR A 60 -0.52 0.50 -2.45
C TYR A 60 -0.72 0.23 -0.96
N GLY A 61 0.08 -0.65 -0.35
CA GLY A 61 0.02 -0.96 1.07
C GLY A 61 0.39 0.23 1.96
N VAL A 62 1.03 1.27 1.42
CA VAL A 62 1.26 2.55 2.12
C VAL A 62 -0.03 3.26 2.55
N LEU A 63 -1.16 2.91 1.93
CA LEU A 63 -2.47 3.48 2.25
C LEU A 63 -3.11 2.85 3.49
N LEU A 64 -2.65 1.67 3.92
CA LEU A 64 -3.03 1.15 5.23
C LEU A 64 -2.43 2.06 6.30
N ALA A 65 -3.27 2.60 7.17
CA ALA A 65 -2.85 3.46 8.27
C ALA A 65 -3.27 2.85 9.61
N LEU A 66 -2.28 2.66 10.49
CA LEU A 66 -2.50 2.39 11.90
C LEU A 66 -2.96 3.66 12.62
N ASP A 67 -3.20 3.59 13.92
CA ASP A 67 -3.64 4.74 14.73
C ASP A 67 -2.62 5.90 14.72
N SER A 68 -1.37 5.62 14.40
CA SER A 68 -0.32 6.62 14.20
C SER A 68 -0.43 7.41 12.89
N GLY A 69 -1.33 7.03 11.99
CA GLY A 69 -1.44 7.56 10.63
C GLY A 69 -0.38 7.02 9.64
N LEU A 70 0.56 6.21 10.13
CA LEU A 70 1.58 5.53 9.33
C LEU A 70 1.19 4.07 9.06
N PRO A 71 1.71 3.48 7.97
CA PRO A 71 1.58 2.04 7.74
C PRO A 71 2.37 1.23 8.76
N GLY A 72 2.00 -0.05 8.88
CA GLY A 72 2.69 -1.02 9.73
C GLY A 72 4.10 -1.35 9.25
N THR A 73 4.82 -2.11 10.08
CA THR A 73 6.22 -2.52 9.81
C THR A 73 6.34 -3.32 8.52
N GLU A 74 5.29 -4.07 8.16
CA GLU A 74 5.18 -4.91 6.98
C GLU A 74 5.38 -4.10 5.69
N PHE A 75 4.88 -2.85 5.65
CA PHE A 75 5.13 -1.95 4.52
C PHE A 75 6.61 -1.60 4.40
N PHE A 76 7.27 -1.24 5.49
CA PHE A 76 8.69 -0.87 5.46
C PHE A 76 9.58 -2.05 5.11
N GLN A 77 9.25 -3.25 5.60
CA GLN A 77 9.95 -4.49 5.24
C GLN A 77 9.78 -4.82 3.76
N ARG A 78 8.57 -4.69 3.23
CA ARG A 78 8.29 -4.90 1.80
C ARG A 78 9.00 -3.85 0.93
N TYR A 79 8.95 -2.58 1.31
CA TYR A 79 9.68 -1.52 0.61
C TYR A 79 11.20 -1.80 0.59
N LEU A 80 11.78 -2.21 1.73
CA LEU A 80 13.19 -2.59 1.80
C LEU A 80 13.51 -3.78 0.89
N ARG A 81 12.63 -4.80 0.83
CA ARG A 81 12.80 -6.00 0.00
C ARG A 81 12.84 -5.67 -1.49
N TYR A 82 11.90 -4.88 -1.98
CA TYR A 82 11.73 -4.61 -3.42
C TYR A 82 12.44 -3.35 -3.91
N ARG A 83 12.71 -2.39 -3.02
CA ARG A 83 13.27 -1.06 -3.35
C ARG A 83 14.39 -0.68 -2.40
N HIS A 84 15.32 -1.61 -2.19
CA HIS A 84 16.42 -1.49 -1.23
C HIS A 84 17.20 -0.18 -1.37
N ASN A 85 17.62 0.18 -2.59
CA ASN A 85 18.43 1.39 -2.84
C ASN A 85 17.67 2.67 -2.45
N GLU A 86 16.40 2.79 -2.88
CA GLU A 86 15.55 3.93 -2.48
C GLU A 86 15.31 3.98 -0.97
N TYR A 87 15.15 2.81 -0.35
CA TYR A 87 14.99 2.70 1.09
C TYR A 87 16.21 3.24 1.82
N VAL A 88 17.41 2.74 1.50
CA VAL A 88 18.67 3.16 2.14
C VAL A 88 18.91 4.66 1.95
N MET A 89 18.65 5.21 0.76
CA MET A 89 18.76 6.66 0.53
C MET A 89 17.81 7.49 1.39
N SER A 90 16.59 7.00 1.64
CA SER A 90 15.54 7.75 2.35
C SER A 90 15.61 7.57 3.87
N MET A 91 15.95 6.36 4.31
CA MET A 91 15.86 5.91 5.69
C MET A 91 17.22 5.82 6.39
N GLY A 92 18.30 5.72 5.60
CA GLY A 92 19.60 5.23 6.06
C GLY A 92 19.67 3.70 6.00
N ASP A 93 20.89 3.17 5.93
CA ASP A 93 21.09 1.72 6.05
C ASP A 93 20.63 1.26 7.44
N PRO A 94 19.65 0.34 7.55
CA PRO A 94 19.13 -0.14 8.82
C PRO A 94 20.21 -0.82 9.69
N LYS A 95 21.32 -1.31 9.11
CA LYS A 95 22.44 -1.88 9.84
C LYS A 95 23.23 -0.84 10.64
N TYR A 96 23.24 0.42 10.18
CA TYR A 96 24.13 1.45 10.72
C TYR A 96 23.39 2.69 11.25
N GLN A 97 22.13 2.89 10.86
CA GLN A 97 21.37 4.10 11.19
C GLN A 97 20.01 3.79 11.81
N ARG A 98 19.70 4.48 12.92
CA ARG A 98 18.38 4.43 13.52
C ARG A 98 17.37 5.18 12.66
N GLN A 99 16.31 4.49 12.28
CA GLN A 99 15.24 5.06 11.48
C GLN A 99 14.40 6.05 12.29
N THR A 100 14.46 7.32 11.94
CA THR A 100 13.70 8.37 12.63
C THR A 100 12.26 8.44 12.15
N LEU A 101 11.36 8.93 13.01
CA LEU A 101 9.96 9.15 12.65
C LEU A 101 9.82 10.12 11.47
N ALA A 102 10.68 11.15 11.40
CA ALA A 102 10.69 12.11 10.31
C ALA A 102 10.98 11.44 8.95
N ARG A 103 11.98 10.54 8.89
CA ARG A 103 12.31 9.78 7.68
C ARG A 103 11.17 8.84 7.27
N LYS A 104 10.54 8.14 8.23
CA LYS A 104 9.36 7.31 7.98
C LYS A 104 8.23 8.13 7.37
N LYS A 105 7.90 9.28 7.95
CA LYS A 105 6.87 10.19 7.43
C LYS A 105 7.18 10.66 6.02
N ALA A 106 8.42 11.03 5.72
CA ALA A 106 8.84 11.46 4.40
C ALA A 106 8.73 10.35 3.34
N LEU A 107 9.22 9.13 3.64
CA LEU A 107 9.10 7.97 2.75
C LEU A 107 7.62 7.65 2.47
N VAL A 108 6.80 7.61 3.52
CA VAL A 108 5.35 7.33 3.41
C VAL A 108 4.64 8.41 2.60
N ALA A 109 4.95 9.68 2.81
CA ALA A 109 4.34 10.77 2.05
C ALA A 109 4.68 10.68 0.55
N ARG A 110 5.95 10.40 0.22
CA ARG A 110 6.40 10.21 -1.16
C ARG A 110 5.67 9.04 -1.82
N GLU A 111 5.59 7.92 -1.13
CA GLU A 111 4.97 6.72 -1.69
C GLU A 111 3.44 6.88 -1.85
N ARG A 112 2.77 7.54 -0.89
CA ARG A 112 1.36 7.92 -1.05
C ARG A 112 1.14 8.81 -2.27
N ALA A 113 2.01 9.79 -2.49
CA ALA A 113 1.92 10.65 -3.66
C ALA A 113 2.07 9.87 -4.97
N ARG A 114 3.01 8.90 -5.04
CA ARG A 114 3.15 7.98 -6.19
C ARG A 114 1.87 7.18 -6.41
N VAL A 115 1.32 6.60 -5.35
CA VAL A 115 0.08 5.79 -5.40
C VAL A 115 -1.12 6.60 -5.89
N TYR A 116 -1.30 7.83 -5.41
CA TYR A 116 -2.37 8.70 -5.87
C TYR A 116 -2.21 9.11 -7.34
N ALA A 117 -0.99 9.41 -7.78
CA ALA A 117 -0.72 9.74 -9.17
C ALA A 117 -0.98 8.54 -10.10
N HIS A 118 -0.54 7.35 -9.71
CA HIS A 118 -0.76 6.12 -10.47
C HIS A 118 -2.24 5.75 -10.57
N ALA A 119 -3.01 5.89 -9.48
CA ALA A 119 -4.45 5.63 -9.49
C ALA A 119 -5.16 6.55 -10.48
N ARG A 120 -4.86 7.85 -10.46
CA ARG A 120 -5.42 8.83 -11.40
C ARG A 120 -5.10 8.48 -12.86
N GLY A 121 -3.83 8.21 -13.18
CA GLY A 121 -3.43 7.82 -14.54
C GLY A 121 -4.06 6.50 -15.01
N THR A 122 -4.42 5.62 -14.09
CA THR A 122 -5.12 4.36 -14.41
C THR A 122 -6.60 4.60 -14.72
N GLU A 123 -7.28 5.46 -13.97
CA GLU A 123 -8.67 5.86 -14.24
C GLU A 123 -8.79 6.62 -15.56
N GLU A 124 -7.87 7.53 -15.84
CA GLU A 124 -7.83 8.28 -17.12
C GLU A 124 -7.65 7.34 -18.32
N ARG A 125 -6.77 6.34 -18.21
CA ARG A 125 -6.58 5.31 -19.26
C ARG A 125 -7.86 4.50 -19.48
N ARG A 126 -8.55 4.11 -18.40
CA ARG A 126 -9.81 3.35 -18.48
C ARG A 126 -10.93 4.16 -19.13
N ALA A 127 -11.10 5.42 -18.73
CA ALA A 127 -12.10 6.31 -19.32
C ALA A 127 -11.89 6.46 -20.83
N LYS A 128 -10.63 6.63 -21.27
CA LYS A 128 -10.27 6.71 -22.69
C LYS A 128 -10.58 5.42 -23.46
N THR A 129 -10.35 4.24 -22.86
CA THR A 129 -10.67 2.95 -23.49
C THR A 129 -12.18 2.75 -23.64
N VAL A 130 -12.98 3.15 -22.65
CA VAL A 130 -14.46 3.02 -22.70
C VAL A 130 -15.07 3.98 -23.73
N MET A 131 -14.51 5.18 -23.90
CA MET A 131 -14.98 6.12 -24.92
C MET A 131 -14.58 5.75 -26.35
N ALA A 132 -13.61 4.85 -26.52
CA ALA A 132 -13.12 4.39 -27.81
C ALA A 132 -13.74 3.06 -28.27
N ALA A 133 -14.61 2.46 -27.45
CA ALA A 133 -15.34 1.21 -27.71
C ALA A 133 -16.82 1.51 -27.96
#